data_AF-A0A950E7T4-F1
#
_entry.id   AF-A0A950E7T4-F1
#
_cell.length_a   1.000
_cell.length_b   1.000
_cell.length_c   1.000
_cell.angle_alpha   90.00
_cell.angle_beta   90.00
_cell.angle_gamma   90.00
#
_symmetry.space_group_name_H-M   'P 1'
#
loop_
_entity.id
_entity.type
_entity.pdbx_description
1 polymer ?
#
loop_
_entity_poly.entity_id
_entity_poly.type
_entity_poly.pdbx_seq_one_letter_code
_entity_poly.pdbx_strand_id
1 'polypeptide(L)'
;LDLELSRPELARVQEASGGNPYLALELGRELVRTQARPAAGRNLRVPESLRDLVGGRLAQLPAETADVLLQISALARPTVELVASAHGDLERVRESISVAAAEEIVVLDDSRVQFSHPLLASICYERAPVWKRCAVHRALAAVVTDIEERARHLALAAEGPDAGIASELDAAADQAEARGATASAAELLELAAQLTPDSPALARRRRLPPAGLHRLAGDIARAQTMLEQLLQEVPPGPERADVLFGFAMVSVGNPPAFAPLFEQAWPDVEADDARFARWLAFRAWARLMESDNVRALADARAALEKAERVRDPELAARVIARLGQIEMWACEVTPGLLERGAELALRHALPLDYWTNPRFWLARLRIRQDRLEDARAMFAAMEGETVARGDEQTRTHIM
;
A
#
# COMPACT_ATOMS: atom_id res chain seq x y z
N LEU A 1 -12.05 8.65 -21.84
CA LEU A 1 -11.53 7.30 -21.56
C LEU A 1 -12.37 6.61 -20.48
N ASP A 2 -13.21 7.35 -19.72
CA ASP A 2 -13.97 6.85 -18.56
C ASP A 2 -13.16 5.93 -17.65
N LEU A 3 -11.86 6.23 -17.56
CA LEU A 3 -10.86 5.45 -16.85
C LEU A 3 -10.70 6.05 -15.47
N GLU A 4 -11.15 5.32 -14.46
CA GLU A 4 -10.85 5.61 -13.07
C GLU A 4 -9.50 4.97 -12.69
N LEU A 5 -8.61 5.80 -12.16
CA LEU A 5 -7.28 5.41 -11.67
C LEU A 5 -7.21 5.67 -10.17
N SER A 6 -6.66 4.70 -9.43
CA SER A 6 -6.24 4.94 -8.05
C SER A 6 -5.10 5.97 -8.01
N ARG A 7 -4.87 6.60 -6.85
CA ARG A 7 -3.76 7.56 -6.70
C ARG A 7 -2.39 6.91 -7.00
N PRO A 8 -2.09 5.68 -6.53
CA PRO A 8 -0.88 4.96 -6.95
C PRO A 8 -0.80 4.70 -8.46
N GLU A 9 -1.91 4.32 -9.11
CA GLU A 9 -1.94 4.13 -10.56
C GLU A 9 -1.67 5.44 -11.33
N LEU A 10 -2.28 6.54 -10.89
CA LEU A 10 -2.06 7.86 -11.49
C LEU A 10 -0.59 8.30 -11.38
N ALA A 11 0.02 8.08 -10.20
CA ALA A 11 1.44 8.37 -9.99
C ALA A 11 2.33 7.58 -10.96
N ARG A 12 2.05 6.28 -11.17
CA ARG A 12 2.77 5.46 -12.15
C ARG A 12 2.58 5.93 -13.58
N VAL A 13 1.37 6.32 -13.97
CA VAL A 13 1.11 6.87 -15.32
C VAL A 13 1.86 8.18 -15.52
N GLN A 14 1.85 9.07 -14.51
CA GLN A 14 2.60 10.32 -14.54
C GLN A 14 4.11 10.07 -14.67
N GLU A 15 4.67 9.15 -13.88
CA GLU A 15 6.07 8.76 -13.91
C GLU A 15 6.48 8.18 -15.27
N ALA A 16 5.74 7.18 -15.77
CA ALA A 16 6.03 6.54 -17.05
C ALA A 16 5.86 7.48 -18.26
N SER A 17 4.91 8.42 -18.19
CA SER A 17 4.69 9.42 -19.23
C SER A 17 5.69 10.58 -19.19
N GLY A 18 6.45 10.75 -18.09
CA GLY A 18 7.29 11.93 -17.88
C GLY A 18 6.49 13.24 -17.90
N GLY A 19 5.21 13.20 -17.54
CA GLY A 19 4.30 14.35 -17.62
C GLY A 19 3.81 14.70 -19.04
N ASN A 20 4.13 13.91 -20.06
CA ASN A 20 3.65 14.14 -21.43
C ASN A 20 2.17 13.70 -21.58
N PRO A 21 1.25 14.63 -21.90
CA PRO A 21 -0.18 14.31 -21.99
C PRO A 21 -0.53 13.27 -23.06
N TYR A 22 0.17 13.27 -24.20
CA TYR A 22 -0.07 12.30 -25.26
C TYR A 22 0.30 10.88 -24.81
N LEU A 23 1.46 10.73 -24.16
CA LEU A 23 1.92 9.45 -23.65
C LEU A 23 1.04 8.94 -22.51
N ALA A 24 0.60 9.84 -21.62
CA ALA A 24 -0.34 9.49 -20.57
C ALA A 24 -1.67 8.94 -21.13
N LEU A 25 -2.19 9.55 -22.21
CA LEU A 25 -3.41 9.07 -22.88
C LEU A 25 -3.21 7.71 -23.56
N GLU A 26 -2.07 7.47 -24.19
CA GLU A 26 -1.75 6.17 -24.80
C GLU A 26 -1.60 5.07 -23.73
N LEU A 27 -0.89 5.34 -22.64
CA LEU A 27 -0.81 4.44 -21.49
C LEU A 27 -2.20 4.16 -20.90
N GLY A 28 -3.04 5.18 -20.77
CA GLY A 28 -4.44 5.02 -20.33
C GLY A 28 -5.27 4.15 -21.28
N ARG A 29 -5.13 4.31 -22.59
CA ARG A 29 -5.80 3.47 -23.60
C ARG A 29 -5.36 2.00 -23.49
N GLU A 30 -4.08 1.76 -23.24
CA GLU A 30 -3.54 0.41 -23.06
C GLU A 30 -4.08 -0.27 -21.80
N LEU A 31 -4.21 0.48 -20.69
CA LEU A 31 -4.85 -0.01 -19.46
C LEU A 31 -6.31 -0.42 -19.70
N VAL A 32 -7.07 0.40 -20.44
CA VAL A 32 -8.46 0.07 -20.83
C VAL A 32 -8.50 -1.17 -21.71
N ARG A 33 -7.63 -1.24 -22.73
CA ARG A 33 -7.61 -2.31 -23.73
C ARG A 33 -7.26 -3.67 -23.14
N THR A 34 -6.27 -3.71 -22.25
CA THR A 34 -5.77 -4.97 -21.66
C THR A 34 -6.49 -5.37 -20.40
N GLN A 35 -7.22 -4.43 -19.76
CA GLN A 35 -7.75 -4.55 -18.41
C GLN A 35 -6.67 -4.92 -17.36
N ALA A 36 -5.39 -4.83 -17.72
CA ALA A 36 -4.26 -5.20 -16.88
C ALA A 36 -3.86 -3.98 -16.05
N ARG A 37 -4.23 -3.98 -14.77
CA ARG A 37 -3.75 -2.99 -13.81
C ARG A 37 -2.28 -3.30 -13.42
N PRO A 38 -1.46 -2.29 -13.09
CA PRO A 38 -0.08 -2.51 -12.67
C PRO A 38 -0.05 -3.37 -11.39
N ALA A 39 0.56 -4.55 -11.50
CA ALA A 39 0.77 -5.45 -10.38
C ALA A 39 1.97 -5.03 -9.53
N ALA A 40 2.02 -5.49 -8.28
CA ALA A 40 3.14 -5.23 -7.37
C ALA A 40 4.50 -5.54 -8.02
N GLY A 41 5.42 -4.57 -7.96
CA GLY A 41 6.77 -4.70 -8.52
C GLY A 41 6.86 -4.74 -10.04
N ARG A 42 5.78 -4.43 -10.78
CA ARG A 42 5.79 -4.39 -12.26
C ARG A 42 5.48 -3.00 -12.79
N ASN A 43 6.28 -2.56 -13.77
CA ASN A 43 6.06 -1.33 -14.50
C ASN A 43 4.82 -1.42 -15.40
N LEU A 44 4.27 -0.25 -15.78
CA LEU A 44 3.18 -0.15 -16.73
C LEU A 44 3.60 -0.73 -18.08
N ARG A 45 2.70 -1.52 -18.68
CA ARG A 45 2.92 -2.05 -20.03
C ARG A 45 2.94 -0.92 -21.04
N VAL A 46 3.98 -0.86 -21.86
CA VAL A 46 4.06 0.13 -22.93
C VAL A 46 3.24 -0.34 -24.15
N PRO A 47 2.33 0.48 -24.70
CA PRO A 47 1.60 0.16 -25.92
C PRO A 47 2.52 -0.07 -27.11
N GLU A 48 2.10 -0.92 -28.05
CA GLU A 48 2.90 -1.28 -29.24
C GLU A 48 3.20 -0.06 -30.13
N SER A 49 2.25 0.86 -30.27
CA SER A 49 2.42 2.14 -30.98
C SER A 49 3.59 2.96 -30.44
N LEU A 50 3.77 2.99 -29.11
CA LEU A 50 4.88 3.69 -28.46
C LEU A 50 6.19 2.91 -28.56
N ARG A 51 6.13 1.57 -28.56
CA ARG A 51 7.30 0.72 -28.83
C ARG A 51 7.84 0.95 -30.23
N ASP A 52 6.99 1.09 -31.24
CA ASP A 52 7.43 1.31 -32.62
C ASP A 52 8.02 2.73 -32.80
N LEU A 53 7.40 3.73 -32.16
CA LEU A 53 7.84 5.13 -32.23
C LEU A 53 9.24 5.35 -31.61
N VAL A 54 9.55 4.62 -30.53
CA VAL A 54 10.76 4.85 -29.71
C VAL A 54 11.78 3.71 -29.81
N GLY A 55 11.34 2.51 -30.22
CA GLY A 55 12.15 1.29 -30.22
C GLY A 55 13.20 1.20 -31.33
N GLY A 56 13.09 2.02 -32.38
CA GLY A 56 14.05 2.06 -33.48
C GLY A 56 15.49 2.35 -33.03
N ARG A 57 15.67 3.33 -32.12
CA ARG A 57 16.98 3.67 -31.54
C ARG A 57 17.54 2.54 -30.68
N LEU A 58 16.70 1.96 -29.82
CA LEU A 58 17.08 0.83 -28.96
C LEU A 58 17.43 -0.44 -29.76
N ALA A 59 16.85 -0.63 -30.95
CA ALA A 59 17.10 -1.81 -31.78
C ALA A 59 18.46 -1.78 -32.51
N GLN A 60 19.08 -0.61 -32.67
CA GLN A 60 20.36 -0.44 -33.35
C GLN A 60 21.56 -0.54 -32.40
N LEU A 61 21.32 -0.63 -31.10
CA LEU A 61 22.38 -0.69 -30.10
C LEU A 61 23.13 -2.03 -30.12
N PRO A 62 24.44 -2.02 -29.81
CA PRO A 62 25.19 -3.23 -29.52
C PRO A 62 24.53 -4.06 -28.40
N ALA A 63 24.69 -5.38 -28.46
CA ALA A 63 24.09 -6.29 -27.49
C ALA A 63 24.58 -6.00 -26.05
N GLU A 64 25.86 -5.67 -25.92
CA GLU A 64 26.50 -5.27 -24.66
C GLU A 64 25.88 -3.98 -24.10
N THR A 65 25.66 -2.97 -24.95
CA THR A 65 25.00 -1.73 -24.56
C THR A 65 23.58 -1.99 -24.09
N ALA A 66 22.84 -2.85 -24.77
CA ALA A 66 21.49 -3.23 -24.37
C ALA A 66 21.44 -3.93 -23.00
N ASP A 67 22.45 -4.77 -22.68
CA ASP A 67 22.54 -5.44 -21.38
C ASP A 67 22.87 -4.46 -20.23
N VAL A 68 23.73 -3.47 -20.46
CA VAL A 68 24.00 -2.38 -19.50
C VAL A 68 22.76 -1.50 -19.30
N LEU A 69 22.06 -1.14 -20.39
CA LEU A 69 20.81 -0.38 -20.31
C LEU A 69 19.71 -1.14 -19.56
N LEU A 70 19.67 -2.48 -19.68
CA LEU A 70 18.74 -3.30 -18.90
C LEU A 70 19.01 -3.19 -17.40
N GLN A 71 20.28 -3.21 -16.97
CA GLN A 71 20.64 -2.98 -15.56
C GLN A 71 20.24 -1.57 -15.09
N ILE A 72 20.52 -0.54 -15.90
CA ILE A 72 20.12 0.84 -15.61
C ILE A 72 18.59 0.95 -15.48
N SER A 73 17.84 0.29 -16.36
CA SER A 73 16.37 0.34 -16.37
C SER A 73 15.70 -0.32 -15.17
N ALA A 74 16.43 -1.21 -14.49
CA ALA A 74 15.94 -1.94 -13.33
C ALA A 74 16.26 -1.24 -12.00
N LEU A 75 17.09 -0.19 -12.00
CA LEU A 75 17.49 0.56 -10.80
C LEU A 75 16.61 1.79 -10.57
N ALA A 76 16.30 2.09 -9.32
CA ALA A 76 15.53 3.30 -8.97
C ALA A 76 16.39 4.57 -9.09
N ARG A 77 17.66 4.49 -8.70
CA ARG A 77 18.63 5.60 -8.73
C ARG A 77 19.98 5.14 -9.30
N PRO A 78 20.03 4.79 -10.59
CA PRO A 78 21.23 4.30 -11.26
C PRO A 78 22.43 5.25 -11.16
N THR A 79 23.57 4.65 -10.84
CA THR A 79 24.89 5.26 -10.69
C THR A 79 25.88 4.44 -11.51
N VAL A 80 26.88 5.08 -12.12
CA VAL A 80 27.89 4.36 -12.93
C VAL A 80 28.58 3.28 -12.08
N GLU A 81 28.92 3.59 -10.83
CA GLU A 81 29.57 2.67 -9.90
C GLU A 81 28.66 1.49 -9.52
N LEU A 82 27.37 1.75 -9.29
CA LEU A 82 26.41 0.71 -8.93
C LEU A 82 26.19 -0.27 -10.10
N VAL A 83 26.03 0.27 -11.32
CA VAL A 83 25.89 -0.53 -12.54
C VAL A 83 27.17 -1.32 -12.80
N ALA A 84 28.34 -0.70 -12.66
CA ALA A 84 29.63 -1.38 -12.78
C ALA A 84 29.81 -2.50 -11.74
N SER A 85 29.34 -2.30 -10.51
CA SER A 85 29.40 -3.31 -9.46
C SER A 85 28.53 -4.53 -9.79
N ALA A 86 27.33 -4.31 -10.33
CA ALA A 86 26.44 -5.39 -10.77
C ALA A 86 26.94 -6.09 -12.04
N HIS A 87 27.54 -5.34 -12.96
CA HIS A 87 28.07 -5.84 -14.22
C HIS A 87 29.41 -6.60 -14.05
N GLY A 88 30.26 -6.14 -13.13
CA GLY A 88 31.61 -6.67 -12.90
C GLY A 88 32.70 -6.09 -13.83
N ASP A 89 32.40 -5.08 -14.65
CA ASP A 89 33.36 -4.44 -15.54
C ASP A 89 33.02 -2.95 -15.73
N LEU A 90 33.81 -2.07 -15.09
CA LEU A 90 33.60 -0.62 -15.11
C LEU A 90 33.84 -0.01 -16.50
N GLU A 91 34.86 -0.46 -17.22
CA GLU A 91 35.25 0.15 -18.49
C GLU A 91 34.21 -0.18 -19.57
N ARG A 92 33.69 -1.41 -19.60
CA ARG A 92 32.56 -1.77 -20.48
C ARG A 92 31.29 -0.99 -20.19
N VAL A 93 30.99 -0.76 -18.91
CA VAL A 93 29.84 0.04 -18.51
C VAL A 93 29.99 1.49 -19.00
N ARG A 94 31.17 2.09 -18.84
CA ARG A 94 31.45 3.45 -19.34
C ARG A 94 31.36 3.57 -20.86
N GLU A 95 31.90 2.59 -21.58
CA GLU A 95 31.80 2.52 -23.04
C GLU A 95 30.34 2.42 -23.49
N SER A 96 29.58 1.50 -22.89
CA SER A 96 28.15 1.31 -23.18
C SER A 96 27.32 2.56 -22.92
N ILE A 97 27.58 3.24 -21.80
CA ILE A 97 26.89 4.50 -21.48
C ILE A 97 27.26 5.59 -22.48
N SER A 98 28.52 5.65 -22.92
CA SER A 98 28.97 6.63 -23.93
C SER A 98 28.30 6.41 -25.29
N VAL A 99 28.16 5.15 -25.73
CA VAL A 99 27.40 4.78 -26.93
C VAL A 99 25.93 5.18 -26.80
N ALA A 100 25.29 4.84 -25.68
CA ALA A 100 23.88 5.17 -25.47
C ALA A 100 23.63 6.69 -25.34
N ALA A 101 24.59 7.45 -24.79
CA ALA A 101 24.51 8.90 -24.70
C ALA A 101 24.66 9.58 -26.06
N ALA A 102 25.52 9.05 -26.94
CA ALA A 102 25.66 9.53 -28.32
C ALA A 102 24.37 9.38 -29.14
N GLU A 103 23.55 8.37 -28.82
CA GLU A 103 22.22 8.13 -29.40
C GLU A 103 21.08 8.84 -28.64
N GLU A 104 21.42 9.70 -27.66
CA GLU A 104 20.49 10.45 -26.80
C GLU A 104 19.50 9.55 -26.02
N ILE A 105 19.89 8.31 -25.73
CA ILE A 105 19.05 7.34 -25.00
C ILE A 105 19.20 7.54 -23.50
N VAL A 106 20.41 7.87 -23.06
CA VAL A 106 20.72 8.21 -21.67
C VAL A 106 21.42 9.56 -21.57
N VAL A 107 21.28 10.19 -20.43
CA VAL A 107 21.96 11.41 -20.04
C VAL A 107 22.78 11.10 -18.78
N LEU A 108 24.01 11.59 -18.76
CA LEU A 108 24.88 11.52 -17.59
C LEU A 108 24.78 12.84 -16.83
N ASP A 109 24.49 12.77 -15.54
CA ASP A 109 24.53 13.91 -14.61
C ASP A 109 25.45 13.54 -13.45
N ASP A 110 26.66 14.08 -13.45
CA ASP A 110 27.79 13.63 -12.63
C ASP A 110 28.02 12.11 -12.72
N SER A 111 27.71 11.35 -11.66
CA SER A 111 27.79 9.89 -11.61
C SER A 111 26.45 9.20 -11.83
N ARG A 112 25.36 9.95 -11.99
CA ARG A 112 24.02 9.42 -12.22
C ARG A 112 23.78 9.22 -13.71
N VAL A 113 23.16 8.10 -14.04
CA VAL A 113 22.83 7.74 -15.43
C VAL A 113 21.33 7.65 -15.55
N GLN A 114 20.68 8.52 -16.30
CA GLN A 114 19.24 8.50 -16.46
C GLN A 114 18.86 8.28 -17.91
N PHE A 115 17.77 7.56 -18.17
CA PHE A 115 17.19 7.56 -19.51
C PHE A 115 16.70 8.97 -19.83
N SER A 116 16.95 9.42 -21.06
CA SER A 116 16.46 10.73 -21.54
C SER A 116 14.93 10.84 -21.49
N HIS A 117 14.23 9.70 -21.48
CA HIS A 117 12.81 9.62 -21.27
C HIS A 117 12.41 8.33 -20.52
N PRO A 118 11.50 8.37 -19.51
CA PRO A 118 11.07 7.18 -18.75
C PRO A 118 10.58 6.01 -19.62
N LEU A 119 9.86 6.28 -20.72
CA LEU A 119 9.46 5.24 -21.68
C LEU A 119 10.63 4.45 -22.28
N LEU A 120 11.80 5.04 -22.49
CA LEU A 120 12.96 4.30 -23.01
C LEU A 120 13.40 3.21 -22.02
N ALA A 121 13.37 3.52 -20.72
CA ALA A 121 13.65 2.57 -19.65
C ALA A 121 12.62 1.42 -19.68
N SER A 122 11.33 1.75 -19.73
CA SER A 122 10.25 0.76 -19.78
C SER A 122 10.36 -0.16 -21.00
N ILE A 123 10.63 0.39 -22.19
CA ILE A 123 10.79 -0.39 -23.42
C ILE A 123 12.04 -1.26 -23.36
N CYS A 124 13.16 -0.72 -22.88
CA CYS A 124 14.41 -1.48 -22.70
C CYS A 124 14.18 -2.69 -21.78
N TYR A 125 13.54 -2.47 -20.64
CA TYR A 125 13.22 -3.51 -19.67
C TYR A 125 12.26 -4.57 -20.25
N GLU A 126 11.17 -4.15 -20.92
CA GLU A 126 10.17 -5.07 -21.48
C GLU A 126 10.68 -5.94 -22.62
N ARG A 127 11.57 -5.41 -23.46
CA ARG A 127 12.16 -6.16 -24.59
C ARG A 127 13.06 -7.29 -24.13
N ALA A 128 13.60 -7.22 -22.91
CA ALA A 128 14.46 -8.27 -22.39
C ALA A 128 13.67 -9.55 -22.07
N PRO A 129 14.16 -10.73 -22.50
CA PRO A 129 13.52 -11.98 -22.13
C PRO A 129 13.58 -12.19 -20.62
N VAL A 130 12.61 -12.93 -20.07
CA VAL A 130 12.42 -13.10 -18.62
C VAL A 130 13.71 -13.57 -17.93
N TRP A 131 14.43 -14.53 -18.53
CA TRP A 131 15.68 -15.05 -17.97
C TRP A 131 16.78 -13.98 -17.83
N LYS A 132 16.88 -13.02 -18.77
CA LYS A 132 17.83 -11.89 -18.64
C LYS A 132 17.41 -10.95 -17.52
N ARG A 133 16.12 -10.65 -17.39
CA ARG A 133 15.59 -9.82 -16.30
C ARG A 133 15.86 -10.45 -14.94
N CYS A 134 15.60 -11.75 -14.78
CA CYS A 134 15.91 -12.47 -13.54
C CYS A 134 17.41 -12.44 -13.22
N ALA A 135 18.28 -12.62 -14.22
CA ALA A 135 19.73 -12.53 -14.03
C ALA A 135 20.18 -11.13 -13.59
N VAL A 136 19.64 -10.08 -14.22
CA VAL A 136 19.91 -8.68 -13.84
C VAL A 136 19.43 -8.41 -12.41
N HIS A 137 18.21 -8.78 -12.06
CA HIS A 137 17.72 -8.61 -10.68
C HIS A 137 18.56 -9.36 -9.66
N ARG A 138 19.03 -10.57 -9.98
CA ARG A 138 19.92 -11.33 -9.10
C ARG A 138 21.26 -10.61 -8.88
N ALA A 139 21.84 -10.05 -9.94
CA ALA A 139 23.08 -9.27 -9.85
C ALA A 139 22.88 -7.97 -9.05
N LEU A 140 21.77 -7.25 -9.28
CA LEU A 140 21.46 -6.02 -8.55
C LEU A 140 21.18 -6.28 -7.06
N ALA A 141 20.48 -7.36 -6.71
CA ALA A 141 20.23 -7.76 -5.33
C ALA A 141 21.54 -7.98 -4.53
N ALA A 142 22.63 -8.37 -5.20
CA ALA A 142 23.92 -8.60 -4.56
C ALA A 142 24.68 -7.31 -4.21
N VAL A 143 24.35 -6.18 -4.85
CA VAL A 143 25.11 -4.92 -4.73
C VAL A 143 24.32 -3.76 -4.13
N VAL A 144 22.99 -3.81 -4.21
CA VAL A 144 22.12 -2.76 -3.65
C VAL A 144 22.09 -2.84 -2.13
N THR A 145 22.32 -1.70 -1.47
CA THR A 145 22.33 -1.59 -0.01
C THR A 145 20.97 -1.26 0.59
N ASP A 146 20.09 -0.62 -0.18
CA ASP A 146 18.72 -0.30 0.24
C ASP A 146 17.92 -1.60 0.41
N ILE A 147 17.30 -1.77 1.58
CA ILE A 147 16.65 -3.03 1.95
C ILE A 147 15.39 -3.27 1.10
N GLU A 148 14.64 -2.22 0.78
CA GLU A 148 13.43 -2.35 -0.03
C GLU A 148 13.75 -2.66 -1.48
N GLU A 149 14.70 -1.94 -2.07
CA GLU A 149 15.13 -2.16 -3.45
C GLU A 149 15.78 -3.55 -3.60
N ARG A 150 16.60 -3.97 -2.63
CA ARG A 150 17.15 -5.34 -2.58
C ARG A 150 16.06 -6.41 -2.51
N ALA A 151 15.08 -6.27 -1.61
CA ALA A 151 14.00 -7.24 -1.46
C ALA A 151 13.16 -7.35 -2.74
N ARG A 152 12.87 -6.24 -3.43
CA ARG A 152 12.20 -6.25 -4.74
C ARG A 152 13.03 -6.99 -5.79
N HIS A 153 14.34 -6.77 -5.84
CA HIS A 153 15.21 -7.49 -6.76
C HIS A 153 15.25 -8.99 -6.49
N LEU A 154 15.37 -9.41 -5.23
CA LEU A 154 15.27 -10.82 -4.87
C LEU A 154 13.96 -11.43 -5.34
N ALA A 155 12.84 -10.72 -5.13
CA ALA A 155 11.52 -11.17 -5.57
C ALA A 155 11.42 -11.34 -7.09
N LEU A 156 11.94 -10.38 -7.86
CA LEU A 156 11.91 -10.41 -9.32
C LEU A 156 12.93 -11.39 -9.93
N ALA A 157 13.94 -11.82 -9.15
CA ALA A 157 14.91 -12.84 -9.51
C ALA A 157 14.48 -14.27 -9.12
N ALA A 158 13.42 -14.42 -8.33
CA ALA A 158 12.93 -15.70 -7.85
C ALA A 158 12.34 -16.54 -9.00
N GLU A 159 12.68 -17.83 -9.04
CA GLU A 159 12.18 -18.79 -10.05
C GLU A 159 10.94 -19.55 -9.56
N GLY A 160 10.57 -19.37 -8.30
CA GLY A 160 9.42 -20.00 -7.64
C GLY A 160 9.29 -19.54 -6.19
N PRO A 161 8.43 -20.18 -5.39
CA PRO A 161 8.26 -19.85 -3.98
C PRO A 161 9.56 -20.01 -3.17
N ASP A 162 9.85 -19.03 -2.31
CA ASP A 162 11.03 -18.98 -1.46
C ASP A 162 10.68 -18.30 -0.12
N ALA A 163 10.74 -19.05 0.98
CA ALA A 163 10.43 -18.54 2.32
C ALA A 163 11.41 -17.47 2.82
N GLY A 164 12.67 -17.54 2.41
CA GLY A 164 13.69 -16.56 2.76
C GLY A 164 13.40 -15.21 2.11
N ILE A 165 13.14 -15.21 0.80
CA ILE A 165 12.76 -14.00 0.06
C ILE A 165 11.44 -13.43 0.59
N ALA A 166 10.45 -14.26 0.88
CA ALA A 166 9.19 -13.81 1.47
C ALA A 166 9.41 -13.11 2.83
N SER A 167 10.35 -13.60 3.65
CA SER A 167 10.67 -12.98 4.94
C SER A 167 11.46 -11.68 4.80
N GLU A 168 12.35 -11.57 3.80
CA GLU A 168 13.01 -10.30 3.47
C GLU A 168 12.02 -9.25 2.98
N LEU A 169 11.00 -9.66 2.22
CA LEU A 169 9.92 -8.77 1.77
C LEU A 169 9.03 -8.30 2.92
N ASP A 170 8.72 -9.17 3.90
CA ASP A 170 8.01 -8.77 5.12
C ASP A 170 8.79 -7.68 5.87
N ALA A 171 10.10 -7.88 6.09
CA ALA A 171 10.95 -6.90 6.77
C ALA A 171 11.11 -5.58 5.98
N ALA A 172 11.16 -5.65 4.64
CA ALA A 172 11.16 -4.47 3.79
C ALA A 172 9.82 -3.73 3.85
N ALA A 173 8.69 -4.45 3.92
CA ALA A 173 7.38 -3.86 4.07
C ALA A 173 7.25 -3.11 5.40
N ASP A 174 7.76 -3.68 6.50
CA ASP A 174 7.78 -3.03 7.81
C ASP A 174 8.57 -1.70 7.76
N GLN A 175 9.70 -1.65 7.05
CA GLN A 175 10.46 -0.41 6.85
C GLN A 175 9.72 0.60 5.99
N ALA A 176 9.09 0.14 4.91
CA ALA A 176 8.28 0.97 4.04
C ALA A 176 7.11 1.60 4.81
N GLU A 177 6.42 0.81 5.64
CA GLU A 177 5.33 1.30 6.50
C GLU A 177 5.85 2.29 7.56
N ALA A 178 6.98 1.99 8.20
CA ALA A 178 7.57 2.85 9.23
C ALA A 178 7.97 4.25 8.72
N ARG A 179 8.34 4.38 7.43
CA ARG A 179 8.62 5.67 6.76
C ARG A 179 7.44 6.24 5.99
N GLY A 180 6.29 5.57 6.05
CA GLY A 180 5.05 6.01 5.45
C GLY A 180 4.84 5.73 3.97
N ALA A 181 5.65 4.87 3.38
CA ALA A 181 5.46 4.41 2.01
C ALA A 181 4.41 3.28 1.92
N THR A 182 3.17 3.55 2.36
CA THR A 182 2.09 2.56 2.49
C THR A 182 1.79 1.78 1.20
N ALA A 183 1.82 2.46 0.04
CA ALA A 183 1.67 1.79 -1.25
C ALA A 183 2.83 0.81 -1.54
N SER A 184 4.06 1.20 -1.18
CA SER A 184 5.23 0.32 -1.32
C SER A 184 5.18 -0.87 -0.36
N ALA A 185 4.76 -0.65 0.88
CA ALA A 185 4.56 -1.73 1.85
C ALA A 185 3.51 -2.75 1.34
N ALA A 186 2.39 -2.27 0.80
CA ALA A 186 1.36 -3.12 0.19
C ALA A 186 1.94 -4.00 -0.94
N GLU A 187 2.71 -3.40 -1.85
CA GLU A 187 3.36 -4.12 -2.96
C GLU A 187 4.37 -5.16 -2.48
N LEU A 188 5.17 -4.84 -1.46
CA LEU A 188 6.16 -5.75 -0.88
C LEU A 188 5.47 -6.96 -0.24
N LEU A 189 4.38 -6.75 0.52
CA LEU A 189 3.60 -7.84 1.10
C LEU A 189 2.87 -8.69 0.05
N GLU A 190 2.43 -8.08 -1.06
CA GLU A 190 1.88 -8.84 -2.19
C GLU A 190 2.94 -9.77 -2.82
N LEU A 191 4.17 -9.29 -2.99
CA LEU A 191 5.29 -10.13 -3.45
C LEU A 191 5.62 -11.22 -2.42
N ALA A 192 5.60 -10.91 -1.12
CA ALA A 192 5.84 -11.88 -0.05
C ALA A 192 4.80 -13.00 -0.09
N ALA A 193 3.52 -12.64 -0.28
CA ALA A 193 2.44 -13.60 -0.44
C ALA A 193 2.62 -14.50 -1.67
N GLN A 194 3.06 -13.96 -2.81
CA GLN A 194 3.32 -14.72 -4.05
C GLN A 194 4.48 -15.71 -3.91
N LEU A 195 5.50 -15.38 -3.11
CA LEU A 195 6.69 -16.21 -2.90
C LEU A 195 6.57 -17.11 -1.66
N THR A 196 5.43 -17.12 -0.99
CA THR A 196 5.20 -18.00 0.15
C THR A 196 5.07 -19.46 -0.34
N PRO A 197 5.87 -20.41 0.20
CA PRO A 197 5.76 -21.81 -0.17
C PRO A 197 4.38 -22.41 0.09
N ASP A 198 4.05 -23.48 -0.63
CA ASP A 198 2.71 -24.10 -0.70
C ASP A 198 2.15 -24.52 0.68
N SER A 199 1.48 -23.56 1.31
CA SER A 199 0.66 -23.72 2.49
C SER A 199 -0.59 -22.86 2.28
N PRO A 200 -1.74 -23.45 1.90
CA PRO A 200 -2.94 -22.68 1.58
C PRO A 200 -3.35 -21.73 2.72
N ALA A 201 -3.23 -22.17 3.97
CA ALA A 201 -3.57 -21.34 5.13
C ALA A 201 -2.59 -20.17 5.33
N LEU A 202 -1.28 -20.40 5.14
CA LEU A 202 -0.29 -19.33 5.26
C LEU A 202 -0.40 -18.32 4.11
N ALA A 203 -0.60 -18.82 2.88
CA ALA A 203 -0.78 -17.99 1.69
C ALA A 203 -2.00 -17.06 1.84
N ARG A 204 -3.15 -17.58 2.30
CA ARG A 204 -4.32 -16.74 2.55
C ARG A 204 -4.08 -15.70 3.65
N ARG A 205 -3.48 -16.10 4.78
CA ARG A 205 -3.13 -15.19 5.87
C ARG A 205 -2.22 -14.04 5.42
N ARG A 206 -1.24 -14.31 4.56
CA ARG A 206 -0.32 -13.29 4.01
C ARG A 206 -0.96 -12.35 2.99
N ARG A 207 -2.08 -12.75 2.35
CA ARG A 207 -2.80 -11.91 1.37
C ARG A 207 -3.75 -10.89 2.00
N LEU A 208 -4.11 -11.03 3.27
CA LEU A 208 -5.03 -10.10 3.92
C LEU A 208 -4.39 -8.74 4.28
N PRO A 209 -3.21 -8.67 4.94
CA PRO A 209 -2.56 -7.40 5.26
C PRO A 209 -2.36 -6.43 4.07
N PRO A 210 -1.87 -6.86 2.89
CA PRO A 210 -1.70 -5.94 1.76
C PRO A 210 -3.02 -5.31 1.28
N ALA A 211 -4.17 -5.99 1.40
CA ALA A 211 -5.46 -5.39 1.09
C ALA A 211 -5.79 -4.21 2.01
N GLY A 212 -5.42 -4.31 3.29
CA GLY A 212 -5.55 -3.22 4.26
C GLY A 212 -4.65 -2.02 3.92
N LEU A 213 -3.42 -2.28 3.50
CA LEU A 213 -2.48 -1.23 3.09
C LEU A 213 -2.88 -0.57 1.76
N HIS A 214 -3.37 -1.33 0.78
CA HIS A 214 -3.93 -0.75 -0.46
C HIS A 214 -5.07 0.21 -0.18
N ARG A 215 -5.97 -0.15 0.74
CA ARG A 215 -7.03 0.75 1.19
C ARG A 215 -6.46 2.05 1.79
N LEU A 216 -5.46 1.97 2.66
CA LEU A 216 -4.81 3.14 3.26
C LEU A 216 -4.06 4.00 2.22
N ALA A 217 -3.50 3.36 1.19
CA ALA A 217 -2.90 4.03 0.04
C ALA A 217 -3.93 4.64 -0.95
N GLY A 218 -5.23 4.40 -0.73
CA GLY A 218 -6.31 4.86 -1.59
C GLY A 218 -6.60 3.98 -2.81
N ASP A 219 -5.99 2.79 -2.91
CA ASP A 219 -6.26 1.81 -3.96
C ASP A 219 -7.40 0.84 -3.55
N ILE A 220 -8.61 1.40 -3.49
CA ILE A 220 -9.82 0.67 -3.08
C ILE A 220 -10.13 -0.49 -4.02
N ALA A 221 -9.93 -0.31 -5.33
CA ALA A 221 -10.19 -1.34 -6.33
C ALA A 221 -9.28 -2.56 -6.15
N ARG A 222 -7.97 -2.34 -5.95
CA ARG A 222 -7.02 -3.45 -5.69
C ARG A 222 -7.38 -4.18 -4.40
N ALA A 223 -7.68 -3.44 -3.33
CA ALA A 223 -8.09 -4.02 -2.05
C ALA A 223 -9.36 -4.89 -2.20
N GLN A 224 -10.38 -4.42 -2.92
CA GLN A 224 -11.61 -5.17 -3.20
C GLN A 224 -11.31 -6.46 -3.96
N THR A 225 -10.57 -6.40 -5.08
CA THR A 225 -10.22 -7.60 -5.86
C THR A 225 -9.49 -8.65 -5.02
N MET A 226 -8.56 -8.22 -4.15
CA MET A 226 -7.84 -9.15 -3.27
C MET A 226 -8.76 -9.82 -2.25
N LEU A 227 -9.68 -9.06 -1.65
CA LEU A 227 -10.64 -9.58 -0.69
C LEU A 227 -11.66 -10.52 -1.34
N GLU A 228 -12.10 -10.24 -2.58
CA GLU A 228 -12.99 -11.11 -3.38
C GLU A 228 -12.36 -12.48 -3.64
N GLN A 229 -11.09 -12.49 -4.05
CA GLN A 229 -10.36 -13.73 -4.26
C GLN A 229 -10.19 -14.50 -2.94
N LEU A 230 -9.84 -13.81 -1.84
CA LEU A 230 -9.73 -14.44 -0.53
C LEU A 230 -11.05 -15.06 -0.06
N LEU A 231 -12.17 -14.36 -0.22
CA LEU A 231 -13.47 -14.84 0.24
C LEU A 231 -13.93 -16.12 -0.49
N GLN A 232 -13.47 -16.35 -1.73
CA GLN A 232 -13.72 -17.59 -2.46
C GLN A 232 -12.94 -18.79 -1.91
N GLU A 233 -11.81 -18.54 -1.24
CA GLU A 233 -10.86 -19.57 -0.78
C GLU A 233 -10.99 -19.88 0.72
N VAL A 234 -11.47 -18.92 1.52
CA VAL A 234 -11.50 -19.02 2.99
C VAL A 234 -12.73 -19.80 3.48
N PRO A 235 -12.57 -20.86 4.29
CA PRO A 235 -13.68 -21.58 4.88
C PRO A 235 -14.38 -20.78 5.99
N PRO A 236 -15.63 -21.14 6.39
CA PRO A 236 -16.29 -20.55 7.54
C PRO A 236 -15.42 -20.60 8.81
N GLY A 237 -15.42 -19.49 9.55
CA GLY A 237 -14.63 -19.35 10.77
C GLY A 237 -13.91 -18.00 10.85
N PRO A 238 -12.98 -17.85 11.80
CA PRO A 238 -12.46 -16.54 12.16
C PRO A 238 -11.67 -15.83 11.04
N GLU A 239 -11.04 -16.59 10.14
CA GLU A 239 -10.36 -16.05 8.94
C GLU A 239 -11.38 -15.41 7.98
N ARG A 240 -12.56 -16.01 7.80
CA ARG A 240 -13.62 -15.45 6.94
C ARG A 240 -14.16 -14.15 7.51
N ALA A 241 -14.34 -14.09 8.84
CA ALA A 241 -14.73 -12.87 9.51
C ALA A 241 -13.73 -11.72 9.31
N ASP A 242 -12.43 -12.00 9.29
CA ASP A 242 -11.40 -10.99 9.05
C ASP A 242 -11.44 -10.47 7.60
N VAL A 243 -11.66 -11.36 6.62
CA VAL A 243 -11.85 -10.98 5.20
C VAL A 243 -13.13 -10.15 5.01
N LEU A 244 -14.25 -10.58 5.60
CA LEU A 244 -15.51 -9.82 5.57
C LEU A 244 -15.37 -8.45 6.25
N PHE A 245 -14.57 -8.36 7.31
CA PHE A 245 -14.27 -7.07 7.94
C PHE A 245 -13.47 -6.18 6.99
N GLY A 246 -12.47 -6.74 6.29
CA GLY A 246 -11.78 -6.05 5.20
C GLY A 246 -12.72 -5.52 4.13
N PHE A 247 -13.73 -6.31 3.73
CA PHE A 247 -14.77 -5.87 2.81
C PHE A 247 -15.60 -4.71 3.33
N ALA A 248 -16.01 -4.78 4.58
CA ALA A 248 -16.75 -3.71 5.24
C ALA A 248 -15.93 -2.41 5.25
N MET A 249 -14.61 -2.52 5.48
CA MET A 249 -13.66 -1.41 5.48
C MET A 249 -13.49 -0.74 4.11
N VAL A 250 -13.45 -1.50 3.01
CA VAL A 250 -13.38 -0.92 1.66
C VAL A 250 -14.73 -0.40 1.17
N SER A 251 -15.83 -0.86 1.77
CA SER A 251 -17.20 -0.50 1.39
C SER A 251 -17.79 0.66 2.21
N VAL A 252 -16.95 1.43 2.93
CA VAL A 252 -17.37 2.54 3.80
C VAL A 252 -18.26 3.58 3.08
N GLY A 253 -18.07 3.76 1.76
CA GLY A 253 -18.91 4.62 0.92
C GLY A 253 -20.22 4.00 0.40
N ASN A 254 -20.55 2.76 0.79
CA ASN A 254 -21.72 2.01 0.33
C ASN A 254 -22.50 1.39 1.52
N PRO A 255 -23.25 2.19 2.30
CA PRO A 255 -23.94 1.72 3.51
C PRO A 255 -24.86 0.50 3.35
N PRO A 256 -25.64 0.36 2.25
CA PRO A 256 -26.47 -0.82 2.02
C PRO A 256 -25.69 -2.15 2.02
N ALA A 257 -24.38 -2.14 1.76
CA ALA A 257 -23.56 -3.35 1.77
C ALA A 257 -23.26 -3.88 3.19
N PHE A 258 -23.46 -3.09 4.25
CA PHE A 258 -23.02 -3.50 5.59
C PHE A 258 -23.91 -4.56 6.22
N ALA A 259 -25.24 -4.45 6.13
CA ALA A 259 -26.15 -5.42 6.76
C ALA A 259 -25.88 -6.87 6.30
N PRO A 260 -25.75 -7.16 4.99
CA PRO A 260 -25.37 -8.49 4.52
C PRO A 260 -24.00 -8.96 5.02
N LEU A 261 -23.02 -8.06 5.14
CA LEU A 261 -21.69 -8.41 5.66
C LEU A 261 -21.74 -8.77 7.15
N PHE A 262 -22.51 -8.04 7.95
CA PHE A 262 -22.72 -8.36 9.36
C PHE A 262 -23.39 -9.72 9.53
N GLU A 263 -24.45 -10.00 8.78
CA GLU A 263 -25.18 -11.27 8.84
C GLU A 263 -24.27 -12.47 8.50
N GLN A 264 -23.40 -12.32 7.49
CA GLN A 264 -22.45 -13.36 7.10
C GLN A 264 -21.32 -13.57 8.12
N ALA A 265 -20.83 -12.49 8.73
CA ALA A 265 -19.72 -12.56 9.67
C ALA A 265 -20.14 -12.99 11.08
N TRP A 266 -21.39 -12.73 11.48
CA TRP A 266 -21.86 -12.94 12.86
C TRP A 266 -21.58 -14.34 13.43
N PRO A 267 -21.88 -15.44 12.72
CA PRO A 267 -21.64 -16.79 13.22
C PRO A 267 -20.17 -17.09 13.48
N ASP A 268 -19.26 -16.40 12.80
CA ASP A 268 -17.82 -16.63 12.85
C ASP A 268 -17.10 -15.80 13.93
N VAL A 269 -17.77 -14.79 14.49
CA VAL A 269 -17.17 -13.85 15.46
C VAL A 269 -17.75 -13.94 16.86
N GLU A 270 -18.94 -14.53 17.04
CA GLU A 270 -19.64 -14.53 18.32
C GLU A 270 -18.82 -15.18 19.46
N ALA A 271 -18.00 -16.18 19.13
CA ALA A 271 -17.15 -16.89 20.09
C ALA A 271 -15.79 -16.20 20.39
N ASP A 272 -15.44 -15.13 19.65
CA ASP A 272 -14.15 -14.43 19.76
C ASP A 272 -14.40 -12.97 20.16
N ASP A 273 -14.18 -12.67 21.45
CA ASP A 273 -14.41 -11.33 21.99
C ASP A 273 -13.63 -10.22 21.25
N ALA A 274 -12.45 -10.50 20.69
CA ALA A 274 -11.66 -9.51 19.97
C ALA A 274 -12.29 -9.16 18.62
N ARG A 275 -12.65 -10.18 17.84
CA ARG A 275 -13.34 -9.98 16.56
C ARG A 275 -14.73 -9.39 16.77
N PHE A 276 -15.44 -9.86 17.79
CA PHE A 276 -16.77 -9.37 18.12
C PHE A 276 -16.72 -7.88 18.50
N ALA A 277 -15.77 -7.46 19.35
CA ALA A 277 -15.57 -6.04 19.67
C ALA A 277 -15.32 -5.18 18.43
N ARG A 278 -14.47 -5.64 17.50
CA ARG A 278 -14.19 -4.93 16.23
C ARG A 278 -15.45 -4.77 15.38
N TRP A 279 -16.21 -5.85 15.20
CA TRP A 279 -17.45 -5.83 14.41
C TRP A 279 -18.54 -4.97 15.04
N LEU A 280 -18.72 -5.03 16.37
CA LEU A 280 -19.65 -4.16 17.09
C LEU A 280 -19.27 -2.69 16.95
N ALA A 281 -17.99 -2.35 17.10
CA ALA A 281 -17.53 -0.98 16.91
C ALA A 281 -17.78 -0.47 15.47
N PHE A 282 -17.56 -1.32 14.46
CA PHE A 282 -17.87 -0.96 13.08
C PHE A 282 -19.38 -0.81 12.83
N ARG A 283 -20.21 -1.72 13.35
CA ARG A 283 -21.68 -1.63 13.26
C ARG A 283 -22.24 -0.41 13.97
N ALA A 284 -21.66 -0.06 15.11
CA ALA A 284 -22.00 1.15 15.84
C ALA A 284 -21.79 2.41 14.96
N TRP A 285 -20.67 2.49 14.24
CA TRP A 285 -20.44 3.56 13.27
C TRP A 285 -21.43 3.52 12.10
N ALA A 286 -21.71 2.35 11.53
CA ALA A 286 -22.68 2.22 10.44
C ALA A 286 -24.07 2.75 10.85
N ARG A 287 -24.55 2.35 12.04
CA ARG A 287 -25.82 2.83 12.62
C ARG A 287 -25.81 4.33 12.92
N LEU A 288 -24.67 4.88 13.34
CA LEU A 288 -24.51 6.34 13.49
C LEU A 288 -24.72 7.06 12.15
N MET A 289 -24.20 6.52 11.04
CA MET A 289 -24.39 7.09 9.70
C MET A 289 -25.86 7.00 9.24
N GLU A 290 -26.60 6.00 9.72
CA GLU A 290 -28.05 5.85 9.54
C GLU A 290 -28.88 6.69 10.53
N SER A 291 -28.23 7.48 11.40
CA SER A 291 -28.86 8.28 12.47
C SER A 291 -29.58 7.47 13.57
N ASP A 292 -29.31 6.16 13.70
CA ASP A 292 -29.79 5.34 14.81
C ASP A 292 -28.81 5.40 16.00
N ASN A 293 -28.80 6.57 16.66
CA ASN A 293 -27.88 6.87 17.76
C ASN A 293 -28.05 5.92 18.96
N VAL A 294 -29.28 5.49 19.24
CA VAL A 294 -29.59 4.62 20.40
C VAL A 294 -28.93 3.25 20.22
N ARG A 295 -29.13 2.64 19.05
CA ARG A 295 -28.52 1.33 18.76
C ARG A 295 -27.03 1.43 18.47
N ALA A 296 -26.56 2.55 17.93
CA ALA A 296 -25.13 2.83 17.77
C ALA A 296 -24.43 2.85 19.14
N LEU A 297 -24.99 3.57 20.12
CA LEU A 297 -24.41 3.69 21.44
C LEU A 297 -24.42 2.36 22.21
N ALA A 298 -25.49 1.58 22.08
CA ALA A 298 -25.57 0.23 22.64
C ALA A 298 -24.48 -0.69 22.09
N ASP A 299 -24.30 -0.71 20.76
CA ASP A 299 -23.24 -1.51 20.13
C ASP A 299 -21.84 -1.07 20.56
N ALA A 300 -21.56 0.24 20.62
CA ALA A 300 -20.23 0.72 21.00
C ALA A 300 -19.90 0.47 22.48
N ARG A 301 -20.88 0.55 23.38
CA ARG A 301 -20.69 0.17 24.80
C ARG A 301 -20.43 -1.34 24.93
N ALA A 302 -21.18 -2.17 24.20
CA ALA A 302 -20.95 -3.62 24.17
C ALA A 302 -19.57 -3.97 23.56
N ALA A 303 -19.14 -3.24 22.54
CA ALA A 303 -17.80 -3.37 21.97
C ALA A 303 -16.71 -3.10 23.01
N LEU A 304 -16.88 -2.05 23.83
CA LEU A 304 -15.90 -1.70 24.86
C LEU A 304 -15.81 -2.77 25.94
N GLU A 305 -16.96 -3.27 26.40
CA GLU A 305 -17.02 -4.37 27.38
C GLU A 305 -16.27 -5.61 26.88
N LYS A 306 -16.42 -5.95 25.60
CA LYS A 306 -15.70 -7.05 24.95
C LYS A 306 -14.20 -6.77 24.84
N ALA A 307 -13.81 -5.58 24.38
CA ALA A 307 -12.41 -5.17 24.28
C ALA A 307 -11.68 -5.22 25.64
N GLU A 308 -12.35 -4.83 26.73
CA GLU A 308 -11.78 -4.86 28.09
C GLU A 308 -11.51 -6.29 28.59
N ARG A 309 -12.30 -7.28 28.16
CA ARG A 309 -12.04 -8.71 28.47
C ARG A 309 -10.80 -9.24 27.78
N VAL A 310 -10.55 -8.81 26.54
CA VAL A 310 -9.40 -9.24 25.72
C VAL A 310 -8.08 -8.71 26.28
N ARG A 311 -8.11 -7.54 26.96
CA ARG A 311 -6.92 -6.86 27.51
C ARG A 311 -5.86 -6.49 26.47
N ASP A 312 -6.29 -6.25 25.24
CA ASP A 312 -5.46 -5.69 24.18
C ASP A 312 -5.57 -4.16 24.18
N PRO A 313 -4.47 -3.42 24.44
CA PRO A 313 -4.48 -1.96 24.47
C PRO A 313 -4.84 -1.34 23.11
N GLU A 314 -4.50 -2.00 21.99
CA GLU A 314 -4.81 -1.47 20.67
C GLU A 314 -6.31 -1.56 20.38
N LEU A 315 -6.89 -2.75 20.58
CA LEU A 315 -8.32 -2.94 20.45
C LEU A 315 -9.11 -2.00 21.36
N ALA A 316 -8.70 -1.86 22.63
CA ALA A 316 -9.33 -0.95 23.56
C ALA A 316 -9.28 0.51 23.08
N ALA A 317 -8.13 0.98 22.59
CA ALA A 317 -8.00 2.33 22.05
C ALA A 317 -8.92 2.54 20.83
N ARG A 318 -8.94 1.62 19.86
CA ARG A 318 -9.79 1.71 18.66
C ARG A 318 -11.28 1.75 19.01
N VAL A 319 -11.71 0.96 19.99
CA VAL A 319 -13.10 0.93 20.44
C VAL A 319 -13.46 2.18 21.24
N ILE A 320 -12.56 2.69 22.08
CA ILE A 320 -12.75 3.97 22.79
C ILE A 320 -12.91 5.13 21.80
N ALA A 321 -12.09 5.19 20.75
CA ALA A 321 -12.22 6.19 19.69
C ALA A 321 -13.63 6.19 19.09
N ARG A 322 -14.13 4.99 18.79
CA ARG A 322 -15.46 4.79 18.21
C ARG A 322 -16.59 5.17 19.17
N LEU A 323 -16.50 4.74 20.42
CA LEU A 323 -17.50 5.08 21.43
C LEU A 323 -17.52 6.59 21.68
N GLY A 324 -16.35 7.23 21.82
CA GLY A 324 -16.27 8.68 22.02
C GLY A 324 -16.82 9.48 20.84
N GLN A 325 -16.65 9.01 19.59
CA GLN A 325 -17.35 9.58 18.44
C GLN A 325 -18.87 9.52 18.64
N ILE A 326 -19.42 8.34 18.93
CA ILE A 326 -20.88 8.16 19.02
C ILE A 326 -21.47 8.93 20.21
N GLU A 327 -20.81 8.91 21.37
CA GLU A 327 -21.20 9.67 22.55
C GLU A 327 -21.30 11.17 22.27
N MET A 328 -20.37 11.73 21.49
CA MET A 328 -20.43 13.14 21.08
C MET A 328 -21.65 13.46 20.22
N TRP A 329 -22.06 12.55 19.32
CA TRP A 329 -23.25 12.75 18.50
C TRP A 329 -24.54 12.52 19.28
N ALA A 330 -24.52 11.58 20.23
CA ALA A 330 -25.64 11.30 21.13
C ALA A 330 -25.78 12.32 22.28
N CYS A 331 -24.79 13.20 22.48
CA CYS A 331 -24.68 14.10 23.63
C CYS A 331 -24.63 13.38 24.98
N GLU A 332 -24.09 12.15 25.01
CA GLU A 332 -23.91 11.31 26.21
C GLU A 332 -22.42 11.05 26.49
N VAL A 333 -21.61 12.11 26.59
CA VAL A 333 -20.15 12.00 26.74
C VAL A 333 -19.76 11.45 28.12
N THR A 334 -19.02 10.34 28.12
CA THR A 334 -18.41 9.78 29.33
C THR A 334 -17.13 10.56 29.68
N PRO A 335 -17.08 11.24 30.84
CA PRO A 335 -15.89 12.02 31.23
C PRO A 335 -14.64 11.14 31.33
N GLY A 336 -13.52 11.58 30.73
CA GLY A 336 -12.22 10.91 30.82
C GLY A 336 -12.03 9.71 29.89
N LEU A 337 -13.06 9.27 29.17
CA LEU A 337 -12.99 8.08 28.32
C LEU A 337 -12.01 8.28 27.15
N LEU A 338 -12.16 9.38 26.41
CA LEU A 338 -11.28 9.70 25.28
C LEU A 338 -9.86 10.04 25.73
N GLU A 339 -9.68 10.64 26.91
CA GLU A 339 -8.37 10.86 27.54
C GLU A 339 -7.67 9.52 27.85
N ARG A 340 -8.39 8.55 28.42
CA ARG A 340 -7.87 7.18 28.64
C ARG A 340 -7.45 6.52 27.31
N GLY A 341 -8.27 6.64 26.27
CA GLY A 341 -7.94 6.11 24.95
C GLY A 341 -6.69 6.77 24.34
N ALA A 342 -6.56 8.10 24.48
CA ALA A 342 -5.41 8.85 24.01
C ALA A 342 -4.12 8.46 24.75
N GLU A 343 -4.22 8.24 26.07
CA GLU A 343 -3.11 7.73 26.87
C GLU A 343 -2.66 6.34 26.44
N LEU A 344 -3.60 5.42 26.18
CA LEU A 344 -3.28 4.09 25.64
C LEU A 344 -2.55 4.18 24.30
N ALA A 345 -3.03 5.03 23.39
CA ALA A 345 -2.42 5.23 22.09
C ALA A 345 -0.98 5.77 22.18
N LEU A 346 -0.74 6.75 23.07
CA LEU A 346 0.59 7.32 23.29
C LEU A 346 1.54 6.33 23.98
N ARG A 347 1.09 5.67 25.05
CA ARG A 347 1.90 4.75 25.85
C ARG A 347 2.42 3.57 25.03
N HIS A 348 1.61 3.08 24.09
CA HIS A 348 1.94 1.93 23.25
C HIS A 348 2.35 2.31 21.82
N ALA A 349 2.51 3.61 21.52
CA ALA A 349 2.87 4.11 20.19
C ALA A 349 2.01 3.52 19.04
N LEU A 350 0.70 3.41 19.27
CA LEU A 350 -0.19 2.66 18.38
C LEU A 350 -0.31 3.30 16.97
N PRO A 351 -0.26 2.49 15.90
CA PRO A 351 -0.48 2.95 14.53
C PRO A 351 -1.98 3.02 14.21
N LEU A 352 -2.64 4.07 14.70
CA LEU A 352 -4.08 4.30 14.51
C LEU A 352 -4.34 5.36 13.44
N ASP A 353 -5.25 5.05 12.52
CA ASP A 353 -5.83 5.97 11.54
C ASP A 353 -6.89 6.89 12.19
N TYR A 354 -7.23 8.01 11.55
CA TYR A 354 -8.01 9.09 12.20
C TYR A 354 -9.33 8.60 12.83
N TRP A 355 -10.05 7.74 12.11
CA TRP A 355 -11.38 7.27 12.49
C TRP A 355 -11.35 6.33 13.70
N THR A 356 -10.24 5.64 13.99
CA THR A 356 -10.05 4.78 15.18
C THR A 356 -9.03 5.33 16.16
N ASN A 357 -8.58 6.58 16.00
CA ASN A 357 -7.64 7.22 16.90
C ASN A 357 -8.36 8.05 17.98
N PRO A 358 -8.23 7.70 19.27
CA PRO A 358 -8.86 8.47 20.36
C PRO A 358 -8.35 9.91 20.44
N ARG A 359 -7.09 10.18 20.05
CA ARG A 359 -6.52 11.55 20.06
C ARG A 359 -7.27 12.43 19.07
N PHE A 360 -7.63 11.90 17.90
CA PHE A 360 -8.43 12.62 16.91
C PHE A 360 -9.80 13.00 17.47
N TRP A 361 -10.51 12.04 18.06
CA TRP A 361 -11.83 12.30 18.63
C TRP A 361 -11.79 13.15 19.90
N LEU A 362 -10.73 13.06 20.70
CA LEU A 362 -10.50 13.95 21.83
C LEU A 362 -10.28 15.39 21.39
N ALA A 363 -9.50 15.62 20.32
CA ALA A 363 -9.35 16.95 19.74
C ALA A 363 -10.69 17.52 19.23
N ARG A 364 -11.51 16.69 18.57
CA ARG A 364 -12.88 17.04 18.16
C ARG A 364 -13.78 17.38 19.35
N LEU A 365 -13.66 16.65 20.46
CA LEU A 365 -14.37 16.96 21.71
C LEU A 365 -13.94 18.31 22.28
N ARG A 366 -12.64 18.63 22.27
CA ARG A 366 -12.12 19.93 22.74
C ARG A 366 -12.67 21.10 21.93
N ILE A 367 -12.85 20.95 20.62
CA ILE A 367 -13.55 21.95 19.79
C ILE A 367 -14.97 22.19 20.30
N ARG A 368 -15.75 21.12 20.56
CA ARG A 368 -17.12 21.26 21.06
C ARG A 368 -17.21 21.86 22.47
N GLN A 369 -16.12 21.80 23.23
CA GLN A 369 -15.97 22.41 24.56
C GLN A 369 -15.39 23.83 24.51
N ASP A 370 -15.22 24.42 23.33
CA ASP A 370 -14.59 25.73 23.11
C ASP A 370 -13.12 25.82 23.59
N ARG A 371 -12.45 24.66 23.70
CA ARG A 371 -11.02 24.54 24.04
C ARG A 371 -10.18 24.47 22.76
N LEU A 372 -10.22 25.54 21.97
CA LEU A 372 -9.66 25.57 20.60
C LEU A 372 -8.13 25.46 20.56
N GLU A 373 -7.43 26.00 21.54
CA GLU A 373 -5.96 25.93 21.62
C GLU A 373 -5.47 24.50 21.85
N ASP A 374 -6.12 23.77 22.76
CA ASP A 374 -5.83 22.36 23.02
C ASP A 374 -6.08 21.51 21.77
N ALA A 375 -7.23 21.72 21.11
CA ALA A 375 -7.56 21.01 19.88
C ALA A 375 -6.51 21.25 18.79
N ARG A 376 -6.09 22.51 18.61
CA ARG A 376 -5.06 22.89 17.61
C ARG A 376 -3.73 22.21 17.90
N ALA A 377 -3.27 22.21 19.15
CA ALA A 377 -2.03 21.55 19.54
C ALA A 377 -2.07 20.03 19.26
N MET A 378 -3.23 19.40 19.51
CA MET A 378 -3.42 17.98 19.24
C MET A 378 -3.41 17.65 17.74
N PHE A 379 -4.12 18.43 16.90
CA PHE A 379 -4.10 18.23 15.45
C PHE A 379 -2.72 18.46 14.84
N ALA A 380 -1.99 19.50 15.25
CA ALA A 380 -0.63 19.76 14.79
C ALA A 380 0.34 18.61 15.14
N ALA A 381 0.22 18.04 16.35
CA ALA A 381 1.03 16.88 16.74
C ALA A 381 0.72 15.65 15.87
N MET A 382 -0.57 15.38 15.58
CA MET A 382 -0.96 14.25 14.73
C MET A 382 -0.58 14.47 13.25
N GLU A 383 -0.63 15.70 12.74
CA GLU A 383 -0.23 16.00 11.35
C GLU A 383 1.25 15.63 11.11
N GLY A 384 2.14 15.94 12.05
CA GLY A 384 3.54 15.53 11.96
C GLY A 384 3.71 14.00 11.90
N GLU A 385 2.91 13.27 12.70
CA GLU A 385 2.91 11.80 12.73
C GLU A 385 2.34 11.20 11.43
N THR A 386 1.28 11.77 10.86
CA THR A 386 0.65 11.25 9.63
C THR A 386 1.49 11.50 8.39
N VAL A 387 2.15 12.66 8.31
CA VAL A 387 3.10 12.95 7.25
C VAL A 387 4.27 11.97 7.31
N ALA A 388 4.78 11.67 8.51
CA ALA A 388 5.85 10.69 8.69
C ALA A 388 5.42 9.26 8.34
N ARG A 389 4.14 8.90 8.57
CA ARG A 389 3.53 7.60 8.26
C ARG A 389 2.88 7.51 6.87
N GLY A 390 2.92 8.58 6.06
CA GLY A 390 2.25 8.65 4.75
C GLY A 390 0.81 8.14 4.75
N ASP A 391 0.11 8.31 5.87
CA ASP A 391 -1.31 8.01 6.01
C ASP A 391 -2.10 9.17 5.43
N GLU A 392 -2.23 9.14 4.11
CA GLU A 392 -2.86 10.20 3.32
C GLU A 392 -4.37 10.30 3.61
N GLN A 393 -5.00 9.18 3.99
CA GLN A 393 -6.39 9.15 4.39
C GLN A 393 -6.59 10.00 5.66
N THR A 394 -5.80 9.76 6.70
CA THR A 394 -5.86 10.53 7.96
C THR A 394 -5.46 11.98 7.76
N ARG A 395 -4.44 12.27 6.94
CA ARG A 395 -3.98 13.63 6.64
C ARG A 395 -5.10 14.52 6.11
N THR A 396 -5.92 14.00 5.20
CA THR A 396 -7.05 14.73 4.58
C THR A 396 -8.12 15.15 5.61
N HIS A 397 -8.20 14.48 6.75
CA HIS A 397 -9.18 14.78 7.81
C HIS A 397 -8.62 15.64 8.96
N ILE A 398 -7.29 15.77 9.06
CA ILE A 398 -6.62 16.59 10.08
C ILE A 398 -6.42 18.03 9.59
N MET A 399 -6.10 18.20 8.30
CA MET A 399 -6.02 19.50 7.62
C MET A 399 -7.40 20.13 7.46
#